data_AF-A0A1M6PHV3-F1
#
_entry.id   AF-A0A1M6PHV3-F1
#
_cell.length_a   1.000
_cell.length_b   1.000
_cell.length_c   1.000
_cell.angle_alpha   90.00
_cell.angle_beta   90.00
_cell.angle_gamma   90.00
#
_symmetry.space_group_name_H-M   'P 1'
#
loop_
_entity.id
_entity.type
_entity.pdbx_description
1 polymer ?
#
loop_
_entity_poly.entity_id
_entity_poly.type
_entity_poly.pdbx_seq_one_letter_code
_entity_poly.pdbx_strand_id
1 'polypeptide(L)'
;MPKGKARNGFTYIEVVISVLLLSVVLIPLFELLVRSNLHAVEAQKSTIALYLAQSKLEQYSNTPFCDINSVNKQTYPNNPGYDYAVAVKETAHVRGYQAKTITVIIYYLVGQVERQVSLTMEKTNRDVKADQQAD
;
A
#
# COMPACT_ATOMS: atom_id res chain seq x y z
N MET A 1 27.64 49.59 43.54
CA MET A 1 26.74 48.60 44.18
C MET A 1 26.18 47.67 43.11
N PRO A 2 26.33 46.34 43.23
CA PRO A 2 25.79 45.41 42.26
C PRO A 2 24.27 45.25 42.48
N LYS A 3 23.46 45.54 41.45
CA LYS A 3 22.01 45.33 41.49
C LYS A 3 21.73 43.82 41.45
N GLY A 4 21.17 43.28 42.53
CA GLY A 4 20.71 41.89 42.58
C GLY A 4 19.64 41.63 41.52
N LYS A 5 19.83 40.60 40.70
CA LYS A 5 18.82 40.14 39.73
C LYS A 5 17.57 39.69 40.49
N ALA A 6 16.42 40.30 40.19
CA ALA A 6 15.13 39.81 40.67
C ALA A 6 14.85 38.41 40.08
N ARG A 7 14.77 37.40 40.95
CA ARG A 7 14.26 36.07 40.58
C ARG A 7 12.74 36.17 40.58
N ASN A 8 12.14 36.42 39.42
CA ASN A 8 10.70 36.34 39.24
C ASN A 8 10.30 34.86 39.22
N GLY A 9 9.67 34.38 40.30
CA GLY A 9 8.98 33.09 40.32
C GLY A 9 7.63 33.20 39.60
N PHE A 10 7.16 32.09 39.05
CA PHE A 10 5.83 32.00 38.44
C PHE A 10 4.73 32.31 39.47
N THR A 11 3.75 33.12 39.07
CA THR A 11 2.57 33.36 39.91
C THR A 11 1.60 32.18 39.81
N TYR A 12 0.87 31.87 40.89
CA TYR A 12 -0.10 30.75 40.91
C TYR A 12 -1.12 30.83 39.76
N ILE A 13 -1.55 32.05 39.43
CA ILE A 13 -2.49 32.29 38.33
C ILE A 13 -1.92 31.91 36.97
N GLU A 14 -0.63 32.11 36.74
CA GLU A 14 0.06 31.74 35.50
C GLU A 14 0.14 30.22 35.34
N VAL A 15 0.37 29.50 36.43
CA VAL A 15 0.32 28.03 36.45
C VAL A 15 -1.09 27.53 36.12
N VAL A 16 -2.12 28.13 36.72
CA VAL A 16 -3.52 27.75 36.46
C VAL A 16 -3.90 28.02 35.00
N ILE A 17 -3.54 29.18 34.45
CA ILE A 17 -3.77 29.51 33.03
C ILE A 17 -3.01 28.53 32.13
N SER A 18 -1.77 28.17 32.46
CA SER A 18 -0.97 27.24 31.67
C SER A 18 -1.62 25.84 31.61
N VAL A 19 -2.15 25.36 32.74
CA VAL A 19 -2.87 24.07 32.79
C VAL A 19 -4.16 24.11 31.96
N LEU A 20 -4.92 25.21 32.03
CA LEU A 20 -6.11 25.41 31.21
C LEU A 20 -5.77 25.39 29.72
N LEU A 21 -4.74 26.14 29.30
CA LEU A 21 -4.28 26.14 27.92
C LEU A 21 -3.79 24.75 27.49
N LEU A 22 -3.04 24.05 28.33
CA LEU A 22 -2.56 22.70 28.04
C LEU A 22 -3.72 21.74 27.81
N SER A 23 -4.79 21.83 28.61
CA SER A 23 -5.96 20.95 28.46
C SER A 23 -6.66 21.11 27.11
N VAL A 24 -6.76 22.35 26.60
CA VAL A 24 -7.34 22.65 25.28
C VAL A 24 -6.49 22.07 24.16
N VAL A 25 -5.15 22.14 24.29
CA VAL A 25 -4.21 21.65 23.27
C VAL A 25 -4.08 20.13 23.29
N LEU A 26 -4.26 19.48 24.44
CA LEU A 26 -4.07 18.03 24.58
C LEU A 26 -5.08 17.22 23.75
N ILE A 27 -6.32 17.70 23.66
CA ILE A 27 -7.41 17.02 22.93
C ILE A 27 -7.05 16.76 21.46
N PRO A 28 -6.75 17.78 20.63
CA PRO A 28 -6.37 17.55 19.23
C PRO A 28 -5.04 16.80 19.08
N LEU A 29 -4.11 16.91 20.04
CA LEU A 29 -2.86 16.14 19.99
C LEU A 29 -3.11 14.64 20.13
N PHE A 30 -3.98 14.22 21.05
CA PHE A 30 -4.35 12.82 21.18
C PHE A 30 -5.07 12.30 19.92
N GLU A 31 -5.97 13.10 19.35
CA GLU A 31 -6.64 12.73 18.11
C GLU A 31 -5.65 12.53 16.96
N LEU A 32 -4.69 13.46 16.81
CA LEU A 32 -3.64 13.36 15.81
C LEU A 32 -2.79 12.11 16.01
N LEU A 33 -2.41 11.80 17.25
CA LEU A 33 -1.63 10.60 17.59
C LEU A 33 -2.37 9.31 17.20
N VAL A 34 -3.66 9.20 17.51
CA VAL A 34 -4.47 8.03 17.16
C VAL A 34 -4.59 7.89 15.64
N ARG A 35 -4.92 8.98 14.93
CA ARG A 35 -5.04 8.98 13.46
C ARG A 35 -3.71 8.63 12.78
N SER A 36 -2.60 9.15 13.29
CA SER A 36 -1.27 8.88 12.76
C SER A 36 -0.92 7.39 12.84
N ASN A 37 -1.20 6.75 13.97
CA ASN A 37 -0.97 5.31 14.13
C ASN A 37 -1.82 4.48 13.17
N LEU A 38 -3.09 4.83 12.99
CA LEU A 38 -3.97 4.14 12.04
C LEU A 38 -3.46 4.27 10.60
N HIS A 39 -3.02 5.46 10.20
CA HIS A 39 -2.45 5.68 8.87
C HIS A 39 -1.12 4.95 8.68
N ALA A 40 -0.29 4.83 9.73
CA ALA A 40 0.96 4.06 9.67
C ALA A 40 0.67 2.57 9.39
N VAL A 41 -0.32 1.99 10.06
CA VAL A 41 -0.75 0.60 9.83
C VAL A 41 -1.33 0.42 8.42
N GLU A 42 -2.17 1.34 7.96
CA GLU A 42 -2.72 1.32 6.60
C GLU A 42 -1.62 1.41 5.54
N ALA A 43 -0.66 2.32 5.71
CA ALA A 43 0.48 2.47 4.82
C ALA A 43 1.33 1.20 4.77
N GLN A 44 1.65 0.60 5.92
CA GLN A 44 2.38 -0.66 5.99
C GLN A 44 1.66 -1.77 5.22
N LYS A 45 0.36 -1.95 5.45
CA LYS A 45 -0.42 -2.97 4.77
C LYS A 45 -0.50 -2.73 3.26
N SER A 46 -0.64 -1.48 2.83
CA SER A 46 -0.63 -1.08 1.43
C SER A 46 0.71 -1.38 0.76
N THR A 47 1.83 -1.07 1.42
CA THR A 47 3.17 -1.39 0.92
C THR A 47 3.38 -2.90 0.77
N ILE A 48 2.94 -3.71 1.74
CA ILE A 48 2.99 -5.18 1.62
C ILE A 48 2.12 -5.63 0.45
N ALA A 49 0.88 -5.15 0.34
CA ALA A 49 0.00 -5.49 -0.79
C ALA A 49 0.63 -5.13 -2.14
N LEU A 50 1.31 -3.99 -2.23
CA LEU A 50 2.04 -3.57 -3.43
C LEU A 50 3.16 -4.55 -3.77
N TYR A 51 4.00 -4.94 -2.80
CA TYR A 51 5.06 -5.92 -3.03
C TYR A 51 4.52 -7.29 -3.44
N LEU A 52 3.40 -7.73 -2.83
CA LEU A 52 2.73 -8.98 -3.22
C LEU A 52 2.19 -8.91 -4.65
N ALA A 53 1.65 -7.77 -5.06
CA ALA A 53 1.18 -7.53 -6.43
C ALA A 53 2.35 -7.55 -7.42
N GLN A 54 3.46 -6.88 -7.11
CA GLN A 54 4.67 -6.86 -7.92
C GLN A 54 5.24 -8.27 -8.09
N SER A 55 5.43 -9.00 -6.99
CA SER A 55 5.92 -10.38 -7.02
C SER A 55 5.03 -11.29 -7.88
N LYS A 56 3.71 -11.10 -7.83
CA LYS A 56 2.79 -11.88 -8.66
C LYS A 56 2.88 -11.50 -10.14
N LEU A 57 3.05 -10.22 -10.47
CA LEU A 57 3.29 -9.79 -11.85
C LEU A 57 4.61 -10.34 -12.39
N GLU A 58 5.67 -10.37 -11.58
CA GLU A 58 6.95 -10.99 -11.97
C GLU A 58 6.79 -12.48 -12.28
N GLN A 59 5.98 -13.21 -11.48
CA GLN A 59 5.64 -14.61 -11.79
C GLN A 59 4.96 -14.72 -13.16
N TYR A 60 3.99 -13.86 -13.46
CA TYR A 60 3.32 -13.85 -14.77
C TYR A 60 4.23 -13.38 -15.91
N SER A 61 5.21 -12.52 -15.62
CA SER A 61 6.23 -12.10 -16.58
C SER A 61 7.07 -13.29 -17.03
N ASN A 62 7.36 -14.23 -16.13
CA ASN A 62 8.08 -15.46 -16.42
C ASN A 62 7.19 -16.64 -16.86
N THR A 63 5.86 -16.48 -16.81
CA THR A 63 4.90 -17.52 -17.23
C THR A 63 4.70 -17.47 -18.75
N PRO A 64 4.67 -18.61 -19.47
CA PRO A 64 4.37 -18.65 -20.90
C PRO A 64 3.03 -17.97 -21.23
N PHE A 65 2.96 -17.25 -22.36
CA PHE A 65 1.77 -16.47 -22.74
C PHE A 65 0.47 -17.31 -22.76
N CYS A 66 0.58 -18.59 -23.12
CA CYS A 66 -0.50 -19.57 -23.20
C CYS A 66 -1.15 -19.85 -21.84
N ASP A 67 -0.33 -19.87 -20.78
CA ASP A 67 -0.73 -20.37 -19.46
C ASP A 67 -1.30 -19.27 -18.55
N ILE A 68 -1.25 -18.02 -19.02
CA ILE A 68 -1.76 -16.86 -18.28
C ILE A 68 -3.28 -16.81 -18.39
N ASN A 69 -3.93 -17.10 -17.27
CA ASN A 69 -5.38 -17.16 -17.11
C ASN A 69 -5.84 -16.28 -15.93
N SER A 70 -7.12 -15.87 -15.99
CA SER A 70 -7.76 -15.15 -14.90
C SER A 70 -7.95 -16.05 -13.67
N VAL A 71 -7.85 -15.45 -12.49
CA VAL A 71 -7.94 -16.13 -11.20
C VAL A 71 -8.94 -15.37 -10.34
N ASN A 72 -9.97 -16.07 -9.87
CA ASN A 72 -10.95 -15.50 -8.93
C ASN A 72 -10.29 -15.20 -7.57
N LYS A 73 -10.93 -14.35 -6.78
CA LYS A 73 -10.43 -13.96 -5.45
C LYS A 73 -10.19 -15.20 -4.59
N GLN A 74 -8.96 -15.33 -4.10
CA GLN A 74 -8.54 -16.39 -3.18
C GLN A 74 -7.41 -15.91 -2.27
N THR A 75 -7.16 -16.63 -1.18
CA THR A 75 -6.12 -16.24 -0.21
C THR A 75 -4.72 -16.36 -0.77
N TYR A 76 -3.89 -15.36 -0.48
CA TYR A 76 -2.50 -15.30 -0.95
C TYR A 76 -1.65 -16.37 -0.24
N PRO A 77 -0.93 -17.24 -0.97
CA PRO A 77 -0.09 -18.27 -0.37
C PRO A 77 0.99 -17.66 0.52
N ASN A 78 1.18 -18.21 1.73
CA ASN A 78 2.18 -17.78 2.72
C ASN A 78 1.99 -16.36 3.28
N ASN A 79 0.89 -15.66 2.96
CA ASN A 79 0.58 -14.34 3.51
C ASN A 79 -0.90 -14.29 3.96
N PRO A 80 -1.24 -14.94 5.09
CA PRO A 80 -2.60 -14.91 5.62
C PRO A 80 -3.01 -13.46 5.95
N GLY A 81 -4.25 -13.11 5.62
CA GLY A 81 -4.77 -11.73 5.76
C GLY A 81 -4.69 -10.88 4.48
N TYR A 82 -4.17 -11.46 3.40
CA TYR A 82 -4.22 -10.90 2.05
C TYR A 82 -4.91 -11.91 1.11
N ASP A 83 -5.82 -11.41 0.29
CA ASP A 83 -6.39 -12.18 -0.83
C ASP A 83 -5.91 -11.58 -2.15
N TYR A 84 -5.99 -12.35 -3.24
CA TYR A 84 -5.67 -11.85 -4.56
C TYR A 84 -6.64 -12.34 -5.62
N ALA A 85 -6.80 -11.54 -6.66
CA ALA A 85 -7.45 -11.90 -7.92
C ALA A 85 -6.58 -11.46 -9.09
N VAL A 86 -6.74 -12.15 -10.22
CA VAL A 86 -6.02 -11.83 -11.46
C VAL A 86 -7.05 -11.70 -12.57
N ALA A 87 -7.13 -10.51 -13.16
CA ALA A 87 -7.96 -10.25 -14.32
C ALA A 87 -7.08 -10.21 -15.56
N VAL A 88 -7.34 -11.08 -16.51
CA VAL A 88 -6.66 -11.12 -17.81
C VAL A 88 -7.63 -10.67 -18.89
N LYS A 89 -7.28 -9.60 -19.59
CA LYS A 89 -8.01 -9.11 -20.76
C LYS A 89 -7.17 -9.34 -22.00
N GLU A 90 -7.72 -10.06 -22.96
CA GLU A 90 -7.10 -10.19 -24.28
C GLU A 90 -7.36 -8.91 -25.08
N THR A 91 -6.28 -8.30 -25.54
CA THR A 91 -6.32 -7.11 -26.39
C THR A 91 -5.98 -7.54 -27.82
N ALA A 92 -6.79 -7.09 -28.78
CA ALA A 92 -6.64 -7.46 -30.18
C ALA A 92 -5.25 -7.13 -30.73
N HIS A 93 -4.83 -7.92 -31.71
CA HIS A 93 -3.51 -7.96 -32.34
C HIS A 93 -2.75 -6.62 -32.38
N VAL A 94 -1.67 -6.51 -31.60
CA VAL A 94 -0.72 -5.39 -31.72
C VAL A 94 0.35 -5.80 -32.72
N ARG A 95 0.33 -5.20 -33.93
CA ARG A 95 1.33 -5.46 -34.99
C ARG A 95 1.50 -6.95 -35.36
N GLY A 96 0.40 -7.73 -35.33
CA GLY A 96 0.41 -9.16 -35.65
C GLY A 96 0.74 -10.11 -34.49
N TYR A 97 0.90 -9.58 -33.27
CA TYR A 97 1.11 -10.36 -32.04
C TYR A 97 -0.13 -10.28 -31.14
N GLN A 98 -0.41 -11.35 -30.41
CA GLN A 98 -1.47 -11.34 -29.40
C GLN A 98 -0.95 -10.65 -28.13
N ALA A 99 -1.78 -9.81 -27.52
CA ALA A 99 -1.47 -9.10 -26.29
C ALA A 99 -2.48 -9.45 -25.20
N LYS A 100 -1.99 -9.64 -23.97
CA LYS A 100 -2.80 -9.84 -22.76
C LYS A 100 -2.47 -8.72 -21.78
N THR A 101 -3.48 -7.99 -21.35
CA THR A 101 -3.40 -7.07 -20.21
C THR A 101 -3.71 -7.86 -18.95
N ILE A 102 -2.75 -7.92 -18.04
CA ILE A 102 -2.82 -8.69 -16.80
C ILE A 102 -2.90 -7.71 -15.64
N THR A 103 -3.99 -7.74 -14.91
CA THR A 103 -4.20 -6.93 -13.71
C THR A 103 -4.23 -7.83 -12.49
N VAL A 104 -3.24 -7.65 -11.61
CA VAL A 104 -3.20 -8.30 -10.30
C VAL A 104 -3.82 -7.37 -9.27
N ILE A 105 -4.78 -7.87 -8.51
CA ILE A 105 -5.46 -7.13 -7.45
C ILE A 105 -5.20 -7.86 -6.14
N ILE A 106 -4.65 -7.14 -5.15
CA ILE A 106 -4.44 -7.64 -3.79
C ILE A 106 -5.41 -6.95 -2.85
N TYR A 107 -6.17 -7.73 -2.08
CA TYR A 107 -7.15 -7.28 -1.11
C TYR A 107 -6.61 -7.47 0.31
N TYR A 108 -6.88 -6.53 1.21
CA TYR A 108 -6.49 -6.60 2.61
C TYR A 108 -7.44 -5.80 3.49
N LEU A 109 -7.54 -6.16 4.78
CA LEU A 109 -8.39 -5.46 5.74
C LEU A 109 -7.63 -4.40 6.54
N VAL A 110 -8.22 -3.22 6.68
CA VAL A 110 -7.82 -2.19 7.66
C VAL A 110 -9.01 -1.99 8.60
N GLY A 111 -8.89 -2.50 9.83
CA GLY A 111 -10.04 -2.64 10.72
C GLY A 111 -11.07 -3.62 10.14
N GLN A 112 -12.25 -3.12 9.80
CA GLN A 112 -13.34 -3.88 9.16
C GLN A 112 -13.58 -3.49 7.70
N VAL A 113 -12.71 -2.64 7.13
CA VAL A 113 -12.85 -2.13 5.77
C VAL A 113 -11.87 -2.86 4.87
N GLU A 114 -12.38 -3.47 3.80
CA GLU A 114 -11.56 -4.03 2.75
C GLU A 114 -10.98 -2.92 1.87
N ARG A 115 -9.67 -3.00 1.67
CA ARG A 115 -8.89 -2.14 0.78
C ARG A 115 -8.25 -3.02 -0.27
N GLN A 116 -7.84 -2.40 -1.38
CA GLN A 116 -7.15 -3.10 -2.45
C GLN A 116 -6.05 -2.26 -3.08
N VAL A 117 -5.04 -2.94 -3.60
CA VAL A 117 -4.00 -2.39 -4.48
C VAL A 117 -4.04 -3.18 -5.77
N SER A 118 -4.00 -2.50 -6.92
CA SER A 118 -3.97 -3.15 -8.23
C SER A 118 -2.75 -2.70 -9.02
N LEU A 119 -2.06 -3.65 -9.64
CA LEU A 119 -1.02 -3.38 -10.62
C LEU A 119 -1.37 -4.06 -11.94
N THR A 120 -1.02 -3.41 -13.04
CA THR A 120 -1.33 -3.89 -14.39
C THR A 120 -0.05 -3.93 -15.21
N MET A 121 0.11 -4.99 -16.00
CA MET A 121 1.13 -5.10 -17.02
C MET A 121 0.53 -5.60 -18.34
N GLU A 122 1.24 -5.35 -19.44
CA GLU A 122 0.92 -5.94 -20.73
C GLU A 122 1.99 -6.96 -21.10
N LYS A 123 1.56 -8.13 -21.59
CA LYS A 123 2.45 -9.14 -22.15
C LYS A 123 2.03 -9.48 -23.57
N THR A 124 2.99 -9.69 -24.45
CA THR A 124 2.75 -10.09 -25.85
C THR A 124 3.36 -11.45 -26.14
N ASN A 125 2.84 -12.17 -27.15
CA ASN A 125 3.40 -13.47 -27.55
C ASN A 125 4.69 -13.37 -28.41
N ARG A 126 5.29 -12.18 -28.52
CA ARG A 126 6.50 -11.94 -29.33
C ARG A 126 7.68 -12.80 -28.90
N ASP A 127 7.82 -13.04 -27.59
CA ASP A 127 8.95 -13.79 -27.01
C ASP A 127 8.86 -15.31 -27.24
N VAL A 128 7.69 -15.83 -27.62
CA VAL A 128 7.53 -17.28 -27.93
C VAL A 128 8.12 -17.64 -29.30
N LYS A 129 8.30 -16.65 -30.20
CA LYS A 129 8.85 -16.87 -31.55
C LYS A 129 10.38 -16.83 -31.62
N ALA A 130 11.08 -16.35 -30.59
CA ALA A 130 12.54 -16.30 -30.59
C ALA A 130 13.19 -17.66 -30.28
N ASP A 131 12.55 -18.49 -29.46
CA ASP A 131 13.07 -19.81 -29.08
C ASP A 131 12.76 -20.91 -30.12
N GLN A 132 11.82 -20.69 -31.04
CA GLN A 132 11.48 -21.65 -32.10
C GLN A 132 12.30 -21.48 -33.39
N GLN A 133 13.25 -20.55 -33.43
CA GLN A 133 14.15 -20.34 -34.58
C GLN A 133 15.61 -20.72 -34.28
N ALA A 134 15.87 -21.39 -33.14
CA ALA A 134 17.19 -21.84 -32.73
C ALA A 134 17.40 -23.37 -32.82
N ASP A 135 16.43 -24.13 -33.34
CA ASP A 135 16.52 -25.57 -33.65
C ASP A 135 16.47 -25.82 -35.17
#